data_AF-A0A1B6MLA2-F1
#
_entry.id   AF-A0A1B6MLA2-F1
#
_cell.length_a   1.000
_cell.length_b   1.000
_cell.length_c   1.000
_cell.angle_alpha   90.00
_cell.angle_beta   90.00
_cell.angle_gamma   90.00
#
_symmetry.space_group_name_H-M   'P 1'
#
loop_
_entity.id
_entity.type
_entity.pdbx_description
1 polymer ?
#
loop_
_entity_poly.entity_id
_entity_poly.type
_entity_poly.pdbx_seq_one_letter_code
_entity_poly.pdbx_strand_id
1 'polypeptide(L)'
;KYQAGGVGIHRPIKKTKPGTKPISVVDGGNYRSKKAQGDVRKKGQPDPYAYVPLRKDTLNKRKRMKAAGQFKNILKGAKKGVRIGSKNKMKMKRKYFNLYNKSTYITMYIIY
;
A
#
# COMPACT_ATOMS: atom_id res chain seq x y z
N LYS A 1 22.06 -20.75 -49.88
CA LYS A 1 21.58 -19.47 -49.29
C LYS A 1 21.54 -19.67 -47.78
N TYR A 2 22.24 -18.83 -47.00
CA TYR A 2 22.29 -18.96 -45.55
C TYR A 2 20.97 -18.48 -44.93
N GLN A 3 20.41 -19.24 -43.98
CA GLN A 3 19.16 -18.90 -43.29
C GLN A 3 19.42 -18.87 -41.79
N ALA A 4 19.53 -17.66 -41.23
CA ALA A 4 19.89 -17.46 -39.83
C ALA A 4 18.72 -17.85 -38.91
N GLY A 5 18.86 -18.96 -38.18
CA GLY A 5 17.91 -19.47 -37.20
C GLY A 5 17.98 -18.80 -35.82
N GLY A 6 18.22 -17.49 -35.76
CA GLY A 6 18.34 -16.76 -34.50
C GLY A 6 17.05 -16.05 -34.10
N VAL A 7 16.42 -16.47 -33.01
CA VAL A 7 15.39 -15.66 -32.33
C VAL A 7 16.11 -14.45 -31.73
N GLY A 8 16.04 -13.31 -32.40
CA GLY A 8 16.71 -12.08 -31.97
C GLY A 8 16.40 -11.73 -30.50
N ILE A 9 17.24 -10.88 -29.91
CA ILE A 9 17.16 -10.39 -28.51
C ILE A 9 15.79 -9.81 -28.08
N HIS A 10 14.84 -9.67 -29.00
CA HIS A 10 13.45 -9.36 -28.72
C HIS A 10 12.66 -10.63 -28.37
N ARG A 11 12.56 -10.92 -27.07
CA ARG A 11 11.59 -11.88 -26.54
C ARG A 11 10.20 -11.20 -26.49
N PRO A 12 9.12 -11.82 -26.97
CA PRO A 12 7.78 -11.27 -26.78
C PRO A 12 7.44 -11.25 -25.29
N ILE A 13 7.39 -10.05 -24.70
CA ILE A 13 6.93 -9.85 -23.33
C ILE A 13 5.42 -10.09 -23.36
N LYS A 14 4.95 -11.12 -22.65
CA LYS A 14 3.52 -11.41 -22.45
C LYS A 14 2.84 -10.15 -21.91
N LYS A 15 2.17 -9.38 -22.78
CA LYS A 15 1.35 -8.24 -22.36
C LYS A 15 0.24 -8.79 -21.48
N THR A 16 0.23 -8.40 -20.21
CA THR A 16 -0.87 -8.68 -19.30
C THR A 16 -2.16 -8.20 -19.95
N LYS A 17 -3.21 -9.03 -19.96
CA LYS A 17 -4.49 -8.73 -20.61
C LYS A 17 -5.00 -7.34 -20.13
N PRO A 18 -5.41 -6.44 -21.02
CA PRO A 18 -6.05 -5.19 -20.61
C PRO A 18 -7.32 -5.55 -19.84
N GLY A 19 -7.37 -5.25 -18.54
CA GLY A 19 -8.54 -5.47 -17.69
C GLY A 19 -8.34 -6.37 -16.47
N THR A 20 -7.25 -7.14 -16.37
CA THR A 20 -6.96 -7.90 -15.14
C THR A 20 -6.26 -6.99 -14.13
N LYS A 21 -7.04 -6.24 -13.35
CA LYS A 21 -6.52 -5.45 -12.23
C LYS A 21 -6.06 -6.39 -11.12
N PRO A 22 -4.79 -6.41 -10.70
CA PRO A 22 -4.39 -7.13 -9.50
C PRO A 22 -5.11 -6.51 -8.31
N ILE A 23 -6.00 -7.30 -7.70
CA ILE A 23 -6.66 -6.97 -6.42
C ILE A 23 -5.56 -6.60 -5.42
N SER A 24 -5.56 -5.35 -4.95
CA SER A 24 -4.70 -4.76 -3.90
C SER A 24 -3.34 -4.14 -4.25
N VAL A 25 -3.02 -3.86 -5.52
CA VAL A 25 -2.04 -2.79 -5.79
C VAL A 25 -2.79 -1.47 -5.68
N VAL A 26 -2.47 -0.65 -4.68
CA VAL A 26 -2.89 0.76 -4.64
C VAL A 26 -2.17 1.44 -5.80
N ASP A 27 -2.69 1.27 -7.01
CA ASP A 27 -2.17 1.91 -8.22
C ASP A 27 -2.25 3.43 -7.99
N GLY A 28 -1.11 4.13 -8.12
CA GLY A 28 -1.05 5.60 -8.04
C GLY A 28 -2.02 6.31 -9.00
N GLY A 29 -2.57 5.58 -9.98
CA GLY A 29 -3.67 6.05 -10.83
C GLY A 29 -4.92 6.51 -10.07
N ASN A 30 -5.16 6.00 -8.85
CA ASN A 30 -6.26 6.46 -8.01
C ASN A 30 -6.10 7.90 -7.54
N TYR A 31 -4.90 8.47 -7.62
CA TYR A 31 -4.62 9.85 -7.21
C TYR A 31 -4.22 10.77 -8.36
N ARG A 32 -3.90 10.22 -9.54
CA ARG A 32 -3.60 11.02 -10.74
C ARG A 32 -4.77 11.95 -11.09
N SER A 33 -4.48 13.25 -11.25
CA SER A 33 -5.49 14.22 -11.68
C SER A 33 -5.72 14.12 -13.20
N LYS A 34 -6.95 14.40 -13.64
CA LYS A 34 -7.25 14.62 -15.08
C LYS A 34 -6.85 16.01 -15.55
N LYS A 35 -6.85 17.00 -14.65
CA LYS A 35 -6.67 18.43 -14.96
C LYS A 35 -5.37 19.03 -14.42
N ALA A 36 -4.78 18.44 -13.39
CA ALA A 36 -3.53 18.87 -12.78
C ALA A 36 -2.39 17.91 -13.14
N GLN A 37 -1.16 18.40 -13.19
CA GLN A 37 0.00 17.51 -13.31
C GLN A 37 0.31 16.86 -11.97
N GLY A 38 0.53 15.54 -11.98
CA GLY A 38 0.85 14.76 -10.79
C GLY A 38 -0.37 14.21 -10.05
N ASP A 39 -0.13 13.70 -8.85
CA ASP A 39 -1.18 13.13 -8.01
C ASP A 39 -1.76 14.19 -7.08
N VAL A 40 -3.08 14.17 -6.97
CA VAL A 40 -3.87 15.09 -6.14
C VAL A 40 -4.47 14.36 -4.96
N ARG A 41 -4.47 15.04 -3.82
CA ARG A 41 -5.17 14.61 -2.61
C ARG A 41 -6.66 14.49 -2.93
N LYS A 42 -7.27 13.35 -2.59
CA LYS A 42 -8.71 13.11 -2.77
C LYS A 42 -9.38 13.06 -1.40
N LYS A 43 -10.54 13.69 -1.27
CA LYS A 43 -11.30 13.73 -0.01
C LYS A 43 -11.59 12.31 0.47
N GLY A 44 -11.29 12.04 1.74
CA GLY A 44 -11.52 10.72 2.35
C GLY A 44 -10.51 9.64 1.95
N GLN A 45 -9.54 9.95 1.11
CA GLN A 45 -8.42 9.06 0.78
C GLN A 45 -7.15 9.56 1.48
N PRO A 46 -6.23 8.66 1.90
CA PRO A 46 -4.91 9.04 2.37
C PRO A 46 -4.17 9.87 1.33
N ASP A 47 -3.21 10.69 1.76
CA ASP A 47 -2.44 11.48 0.80
C ASP A 47 -1.65 10.55 -0.16
N PRO A 48 -1.71 10.80 -1.49
CA PRO A 48 -1.13 9.93 -2.51
C PRO A 48 0.34 9.60 -2.26
N TYR A 49 1.06 10.63 -1.80
CA TYR A 49 2.44 10.58 -1.41
C TYR A 49 2.50 11.04 0.05
N ALA A 50 2.86 10.13 0.96
CA ALA A 50 3.55 10.57 2.16
C ALA A 50 4.90 11.12 1.70
N TYR A 51 4.97 12.43 1.43
CA TYR A 51 6.16 13.05 0.86
C TYR A 51 7.36 12.82 1.77
N VAL A 52 8.32 12.03 1.29
CA VAL A 52 9.69 12.09 1.78
C VAL A 52 10.29 13.34 1.12
N PRO A 53 10.69 14.38 1.87
CA PRO A 53 11.20 15.61 1.29
C PRO A 53 12.37 15.34 0.35
N LEU A 54 12.32 15.89 -0.87
CA LEU A 54 13.44 15.87 -1.80
C LEU A 54 14.51 16.83 -1.28
N ARG A 55 15.51 16.26 -0.61
CA ARG A 55 16.64 17.03 -0.11
C ARG A 55 17.79 16.97 -1.12
N LYS A 56 18.48 18.09 -1.37
CA LYS A 56 19.58 18.15 -2.36
C LYS A 56 20.71 17.15 -2.07
N ASP A 57 20.94 16.82 -0.80
CA ASP A 57 21.90 15.81 -0.37
C ASP A 57 21.50 14.37 -0.76
N THR A 58 20.21 14.09 -0.94
CA THR A 58 19.70 12.81 -1.44
C THR A 58 19.78 12.66 -2.95
N LEU A 59 19.90 13.78 -3.70
CA LEU A 59 20.12 13.77 -5.16
C LEU A 59 21.57 13.43 -5.53
N ASN A 60 22.51 13.44 -4.58
CA ASN A 60 23.89 13.10 -4.84
C ASN A 60 24.05 11.61 -5.15
N LYS A 61 24.46 11.29 -6.38
CA LYS A 61 24.66 9.91 -6.87
C LYS A 61 25.57 9.08 -5.96
N ARG A 62 26.61 9.68 -5.35
CA ARG A 62 27.51 8.98 -4.41
C ARG A 62 26.82 8.54 -3.12
N LYS A 63 25.78 9.24 -2.68
CA LYS A 63 25.03 8.94 -1.44
C LYS A 63 23.76 8.12 -1.70
N ARG A 64 23.56 7.59 -2.92
CA ARG A 64 22.37 6.82 -3.32
C ARG A 64 22.06 5.66 -2.36
N MET A 65 23.08 4.92 -1.93
CA MET A 65 22.90 3.78 -1.03
C MET A 65 22.37 4.20 0.35
N LYS A 66 22.79 5.35 0.87
CA LYS A 66 22.30 5.91 2.14
C LYS A 66 20.82 6.29 2.03
N ALA A 67 20.44 6.98 0.95
CA ALA A 67 19.06 7.36 0.68
C ALA A 67 18.16 6.12 0.51
N ALA A 68 18.62 5.12 -0.24
CA ALA A 68 17.90 3.85 -0.41
C ALA A 68 17.71 3.10 0.92
N GLY A 69 18.74 3.08 1.78
CA GLY A 69 18.66 2.47 3.10
C GLY A 69 17.64 3.17 4.02
N GLN A 70 17.65 4.50 4.06
CA GLN A 70 16.68 5.29 4.80
C GLN A 70 15.25 5.05 4.29
N PHE A 71 15.04 5.08 2.98
CA PHE A 71 13.75 4.78 2.36
C PHE A 71 13.25 3.38 2.71
N LYS A 72 14.12 2.36 2.67
CA LYS A 72 13.78 0.99 3.06
C LYS A 72 13.35 0.89 4.52
N ASN A 73 13.99 1.64 5.43
CA ASN A 73 13.62 1.66 6.84
C ASN A 73 12.24 2.29 7.08
N ILE A 74 11.93 3.39 6.38
CA ILE A 74 10.61 4.04 6.42
C ILE A 74 9.52 3.05 5.98
N LEU A 75 9.71 2.38 4.84
CA LEU A 75 8.75 1.38 4.34
C LEU A 75 8.53 0.22 5.32
N LYS A 76 9.62 -0.30 5.92
CA LYS A 76 9.54 -1.35 6.94
C LYS A 76 8.76 -0.90 8.16
N GLY A 77 9.02 0.31 8.65
CA GLY A 77 8.33 0.92 9.80
C GLY A 77 6.84 1.07 9.52
N ALA A 78 6.47 1.62 8.37
CA ALA A 78 5.08 1.78 7.95
C ALA A 78 4.34 0.43 7.90
N LYS A 79 4.93 -0.58 7.23
CA LYS A 79 4.34 -1.93 7.14
C LYS A 79 4.17 -2.58 8.53
N LYS A 80 5.15 -2.41 9.42
CA LYS A 80 5.07 -2.90 10.80
C LYS A 80 3.94 -2.22 11.55
N GLY A 81 3.83 -0.90 11.46
CA GLY A 81 2.78 -0.10 12.09
C GLY A 81 1.37 -0.52 11.66
N VAL A 82 1.12 -0.63 10.35
CA VAL A 82 -0.17 -1.08 9.80
C VAL A 82 -0.55 -2.45 10.36
N ARG A 83 0.37 -3.42 10.33
CA ARG A 83 0.10 -4.78 10.84
C ARG A 83 -0.26 -4.79 12.32
N ILE A 84 0.42 -4.00 13.15
CA ILE A 84 0.13 -3.89 14.58
C ILE A 84 -1.22 -3.20 14.79
N GLY A 85 -1.48 -2.10 14.09
CA GLY A 85 -2.75 -1.38 14.15
C GLY A 85 -3.95 -2.26 13.78
N SER A 86 -3.86 -3.02 12.69
CA SER A 86 -4.92 -3.96 12.28
C SER A 86 -5.19 -5.05 13.33
N LYS A 87 -4.13 -5.61 13.94
CA LYS A 87 -4.27 -6.59 15.03
C LYS A 87 -4.96 -5.97 16.25
N ASN A 88 -4.59 -4.76 16.64
CA ASN A 88 -5.19 -4.07 17.78
C ASN A 88 -6.66 -3.72 17.52
N LYS A 89 -7.00 -3.26 16.32
CA LYS A 89 -8.40 -3.01 15.90
C LYS A 89 -9.25 -4.28 16.04
N MET A 90 -8.73 -5.43 15.61
CA MET A 90 -9.43 -6.72 15.73
C MET A 90 -9.63 -7.13 17.20
N LYS A 91 -8.59 -6.99 18.03
CA LYS A 91 -8.69 -7.26 19.48
C LYS A 91 -9.75 -6.39 20.15
N MET A 92 -9.80 -5.11 19.82
CA MET A 92 -10.81 -4.19 20.34
C MET A 92 -12.22 -4.61 19.92
N LYS A 93 -12.44 -4.89 18.63
CA LYS A 93 -13.74 -5.39 18.14
C LYS A 93 -14.19 -6.64 18.90
N ARG A 94 -13.27 -7.58 19.16
CA ARG A 94 -13.55 -8.81 19.91
C ARG A 94 -13.88 -8.52 21.38
N LYS A 95 -13.16 -7.60 22.02
CA LYS A 95 -13.46 -7.15 23.39
C LYS A 95 -14.86 -6.54 23.48
N TYR A 96 -15.20 -5.63 22.57
CA TYR A 96 -16.53 -5.02 22.52
C TYR A 96 -17.62 -6.08 22.31
N PHE A 97 -17.45 -6.98 21.35
CA PHE A 97 -18.39 -8.08 21.13
C PHE A 97 -18.62 -8.91 22.42
N ASN A 98 -17.56 -9.30 23.11
CA ASN A 98 -17.67 -10.07 24.35
C ASN A 98 -18.37 -9.27 25.47
N LEU A 99 -18.09 -7.97 25.59
CA LEU A 99 -18.75 -7.09 26.56
C LEU A 99 -20.25 -6.95 26.28
N TYR A 100 -20.63 -6.75 25.01
CA TYR A 100 -22.04 -6.68 24.60
C TYR A 100 -22.77 -7.98 24.95
N ASN A 101 -22.21 -9.14 24.58
CA ASN A 101 -22.84 -10.43 24.87
C ASN A 101 -22.97 -10.71 26.38
N LYS A 102 -21.98 -10.30 27.19
CA LYS A 102 -22.06 -10.43 28.66
C LYS A 102 -23.12 -9.51 29.25
N SER A 103 -23.20 -8.26 28.77
CA SER A 103 -24.21 -7.30 29.21
C SER A 103 -25.62 -7.76 28.85
N THR A 104 -25.84 -8.25 27.62
CA THR A 104 -27.15 -8.72 27.18
C THR A 104 -27.64 -9.93 27.98
N TYR A 105 -26.73 -10.86 28.31
CA TYR A 105 -27.06 -12.01 29.15
C TYR A 105 -27.49 -11.56 30.55
N ILE A 106 -26.72 -10.68 31.19
CA ILE A 106 -27.05 -10.14 32.52
C ILE A 106 -28.41 -9.41 32.50
N THR A 107 -28.66 -8.56 31.50
CA THR A 107 -29.93 -7.84 31.40
C THR A 107 -31.11 -8.78 31.16
N MET A 108 -30.93 -9.83 30.35
CA MET A 108 -31.99 -10.82 30.14
C MET A 108 -32.33 -11.53 31.46
N TYR A 109 -31.33 -11.95 32.24
CA TYR A 109 -31.54 -12.67 33.50
C TYR A 109 -32.14 -11.83 34.64
N ILE A 110 -32.02 -10.50 34.60
CA ILE A 110 -32.62 -9.61 35.61
C ILE A 110 -34.08 -9.26 35.27
N ILE A 111 -34.45 -9.33 33.99
CA ILE A 111 -35.80 -8.98 33.52
C ILE A 111 -36.79 -10.17 33.63
N TYR A 112 -36.28 -11.41 33.68
CA TYR A 112 -37.05 -12.62 33.97
C TYR A 112 -37.08 -12.91 35.47
#